data_AF-A0A8G2HZW3-F1
#
_entry.id   AF-A0A8G2HZW3-F1
#
_cell.length_a   1.000
_cell.length_b   1.000
_cell.length_c   1.000
_cell.angle_alpha   90.00
_cell.angle_beta   90.00
_cell.angle_gamma   90.00
#
_symmetry.space_group_name_H-M   'P 1'
#
loop_
_entity.id
_entity.type
_entity.pdbx_description
1 polymer ?
#
loop_
_entity_poly.entity_id
_entity_poly.type
_entity_poly.pdbx_seq_one_letter_code
_entity_poly.pdbx_strand_id
1 'polypeptide(L)' 'MNIMQFKSLLKSMYEETKQNDPIVANVYIETGWAVNRLLDNNELSPFDDYDKVEEKIMNEINWKKTHIKEC' A
#
# COMPACT_ATOMS: atom_id res chain seq x y z
N MET A 1 10.44 0.56 -9.76
CA MET A 1 10.83 -0.64 -8.97
C MET A 1 9.71 -1.67 -9.09
N ASN A 2 9.94 -2.98 -9.00
CA ASN A 2 8.80 -3.90 -9.10
C ASN A 2 7.94 -3.97 -7.82
N ILE A 3 6.70 -4.46 -7.92
CA ILE A 3 5.77 -4.56 -6.78
C ILE A 3 6.35 -5.37 -5.60
N MET A 4 7.13 -6.41 -5.85
CA MET A 4 7.77 -7.17 -4.76
C MET A 4 8.84 -6.37 -4.01
N GLN A 5 9.65 -5.61 -4.74
CA GLN A 5 10.61 -4.67 -4.15
C GLN A 5 9.89 -3.57 -3.37
N PHE A 6 8.78 -3.06 -3.90
CA PHE A 6 7.97 -2.06 -3.22
C PHE A 6 7.38 -2.58 -1.89
N LYS A 7 6.85 -3.81 -1.87
CA LYS A 7 6.39 -4.43 -0.61
C LYS A 7 7.51 -4.58 0.42
N SER A 8 8.71 -4.89 -0.04
CA SER A 8 9.88 -5.01 0.83
C SER A 8 10.26 -3.65 1.41
N LEU A 9 10.20 -2.58 0.60
CA LEU A 9 10.40 -1.21 1.05
C LEU A 9 9.36 -0.79 2.10
N LEU A 10 8.06 -1.06 1.85
CA LEU A 10 7.00 -0.75 2.82
C LEU A 10 7.23 -1.41 4.18
N LYS A 11 7.71 -2.66 4.18
CA LYS A 11 8.08 -3.36 5.43
C LYS A 11 9.23 -2.64 6.15
N SER A 12 10.30 -2.28 5.43
CA SER A 12 11.42 -1.54 6.03
C SER A 12 10.97 -0.20 6.63
N MET A 13 10.17 0.57 5.87
CA MET A 13 9.62 1.85 6.33
C MET A 13 8.75 1.68 7.58
N TYR A 14 7.91 0.65 7.63
CA TYR A 14 7.14 0.32 8.83
C TYR A 14 8.03 0.00 10.03
N GLU A 15 9.03 -0.87 9.86
CA GLU A 15 9.94 -1.28 10.94
C GLU A 15 10.71 -0.11 11.54
N GLU A 16 11.14 0.84 10.69
CA GLU A 16 11.82 2.07 11.11
C GLU A 16 10.87 3.06 11.80
N THR A 17 9.62 3.12 11.37
CA THR A 17 8.68 4.16 11.79
C THR A 17 7.82 3.76 12.99
N LYS A 18 7.56 2.46 13.20
CA LYS A 18 6.58 1.95 14.19
C LYS A 18 6.81 2.40 15.64
N GLN A 19 8.04 2.74 16.03
CA GLN A 19 8.34 3.21 17.40
C GLN A 19 8.21 4.73 17.56
N ASN A 20 8.40 5.49 16.48
CA ASN A 20 8.49 6.95 16.52
C ASN A 20 7.18 7.62 16.09
N ASP A 21 6.51 7.07 15.07
CA ASP A 21 5.27 7.61 14.52
C ASP A 21 4.30 6.48 14.14
N PRO A 22 3.47 6.02 15.10
CA PRO A 22 2.50 4.96 14.85
C PRO A 22 1.45 5.32 13.79
N ILE A 23 1.15 6.61 13.59
CA ILE A 23 0.18 7.07 12.59
C ILE A 23 0.76 6.85 11.19
N VAL A 24 1.99 7.29 10.96
CA VAL A 24 2.68 7.07 9.68
C VAL A 24 2.96 5.58 9.46
N ALA A 25 3.31 4.82 10.51
CA ALA A 25 3.49 3.38 10.41
C ALA A 25 2.23 2.65 9.91
N ASN A 26 1.04 3.08 10.34
CA ASN A 26 -0.23 2.53 9.86
C ASN A 26 -0.45 2.79 8.37
N VAL A 27 0.01 3.93 7.83
CA VAL A 27 -0.08 4.23 6.39
C VAL A 27 0.69 3.20 5.57
N TYR A 28 1.87 2.76 6.02
CA TYR A 28 2.63 1.71 5.33
C TYR A 28 1.92 0.36 5.36
N ILE A 29 1.28 0.01 6.48
CA ILE A 29 0.47 -1.22 6.59
C ILE A 29 -0.73 -1.16 5.63
N GLU A 30 -1.49 -0.06 5.65
CA GLU A 30 -2.65 0.13 4.78
C GLU A 30 -2.28 0.03 3.31
N THR A 31 -1.14 0.64 2.93
CA THR A 31 -0.60 0.55 1.58
C THR A 31 -0.21 -0.87 1.21
N GLY A 32 0.45 -1.61 2.12
CA GLY A 32 0.78 -3.02 1.91
C GLY A 32 -0.46 -3.91 1.74
N TRP A 33 -1.53 -3.64 2.49
CA TRP A 33 -2.80 -4.32 2.33
C TRP A 33 -3.50 -3.99 1.02
N ALA A 34 -3.43 -2.74 0.55
CA ALA A 34 -3.95 -2.36 -0.76
C ALA A 34 -3.25 -3.15 -1.88
N VAL A 35 -1.92 -3.19 -1.85
CA VAL A 35 -1.13 -3.99 -2.80
C VAL A 35 -1.52 -5.47 -2.75
N ASN A 36 -1.69 -6.06 -1.56
CA ASN A 36 -2.11 -7.47 -1.45
C ASN A 36 -3.48 -7.71 -2.10
N ARG A 37 -4.49 -6.85 -1.85
CA ARG A 37 -5.81 -7.03 -2.46
C ARG A 37 -5.76 -6.95 -3.98
N LEU A 38 -5.00 -6.00 -4.52
CA LEU A 38 -4.84 -5.87 -5.96
C LEU A 38 -4.09 -7.07 -6.58
N LEU A 39 -3.12 -7.64 -5.87
CA LEU A 39 -2.46 -8.89 -6.29
C LEU A 39 -3.43 -10.08 -6.26
N ASP A 40 -4.22 -10.22 -5.18
CA ASP A 40 -5.19 -11.31 -5.00
C ASP A 40 -6.29 -11.25 -6.07
N ASN A 41 -6.67 -10.04 -6.51
CA ASN A 41 -7.64 -9.80 -7.58
C ASN A 41 -7.05 -9.93 -9.01
N ASN A 42 -5.75 -10.23 -9.15
CA ASN A 42 -5.02 -10.18 -10.43
C ASN A 42 -5.06 -8.81 -11.14
N GLU A 43 -5.25 -7.72 -10.38
CA GLU A 43 -5.22 -6.35 -10.90
C GLU A 43 -3.80 -5.76 -10.93
N LEU A 44 -2.88 -6.41 -10.21
CA LEU A 44 -1.44 -6.21 -10.26
C LEU A 44 -0.73 -7.55 -10.45
N SER A 45 0.45 -7.49 -11.05
CA SER A 45 1.44 -8.55 -11.08
C SER A 45 2.58 -8.23 -10.10
N PRO A 46 3.20 -9.24 -9.45
CA PRO A 46 4.43 -9.06 -8.66
C PRO A 46 5.57 -8.38 -9.41
N PHE A 47 5.56 -8.44 -10.74
CA PHE A 47 6.60 -7.91 -11.62
C PHE A 47 6.26 -6.54 -12.21
N ASP A 48 5.06 -6.01 -11.95
CA ASP A 48 4.68 -4.69 -12.44
C ASP A 48 5.60 -3.62 -11.88
N ASP A 49 5.88 -2.62 -12.70
CA ASP A 49 6.65 -1.45 -12.29
C ASP A 49 5.75 -0.53 -11.45
N TYR A 50 6.16 -0.28 -10.20
CA TYR A 50 5.46 0.57 -9.24
C TYR A 50 5.06 1.91 -9.86
N ASP A 51 5.97 2.57 -10.59
CA ASP A 51 5.73 3.90 -11.16
C ASP A 51 4.57 3.90 -12.17
N LYS A 52 4.26 2.75 -12.78
CA LYS A 52 3.16 2.59 -13.75
C LYS A 52 1.82 2.29 -13.09
N VAL A 53 1.83 1.83 -11.84
CA VAL A 53 0.65 1.34 -11.13
C VAL A 53 0.39 2.04 -9.81
N GLU A 54 1.22 3.04 -9.45
CA GLU A 54 1.11 3.85 -8.25
C GLU A 54 -0.29 4.44 -8.10
N GLU A 55 -0.84 5.05 -9.15
CA GLU A 55 -2.18 5.64 -9.11
C GLU A 55 -3.27 4.62 -8.75
N LYS A 56 -3.16 3.38 -9.27
CA LYS A 56 -4.09 2.30 -8.94
C LYS A 56 -4.01 1.93 -7.46
N ILE A 57 -2.80 1.84 -6.90
CA ILE A 57 -2.58 1.57 -5.47
C ILE A 57 -3.15 2.72 -4.61
N MET A 58 -2.94 3.98 -5.02
CA MET A 58 -3.47 5.15 -4.31
C MET A 58 -5.01 5.17 -4.34
N ASN A 59 -5.61 4.81 -5.47
CA ASN A 59 -7.07 4.71 -5.62
C ASN A 59 -7.66 3.62 -4.72
N GLU A 60 -6.99 2.47 -4.61
CA GLU A 60 -7.39 1.37 -3.72
C GLU A 60 -7.37 1.77 -2.23
N ILE A 61 -6.44 2.63 -1.82
CA ILE A 61 -6.39 3.19 -0.46
C ILE A 61 -7.48 4.26 -0.28
N ASN A 62 -7.67 5.13 -1.26
CA ASN A 62 -8.65 6.23 -1.20
C ASN A 62 -10.09 5.75 -1.20
N TRP A 63 -10.42 4.65 -1.88
CA TRP A 63 -11.76 4.05 -1.84
C TRP A 63 -12.21 3.79 -0.39
N LYS A 64 -11.31 3.32 0.48
CA LYS A 64 -11.63 3.16 1.90
C LYS A 64 -11.88 4.49 2.62
N LYS A 65 -11.15 5.55 2.29
CA LYS A 65 -11.32 6.87 2.95
C LYS A 65 -12.63 7.56 2.58
N THR A 66 -13.15 7.37 1.36
CA THR A 66 -14.45 7.93 0.95
C THR A 66 -15.63 7.24 1.62
N HIS A 67 -15.53 5.94 1.96
CA HIS A 67 -16.62 5.20 2.61
C HIS A 67 -16.63 5.31 4.14
N ILE A 68 -15.61 5.89 4.77
CA ILE A 68 -15.58 6.14 6.23
C ILE A 68 -16.22 7.50 6.59
N LYS A 69 -16.70 8.28 5.62
CA LYS A 69 -17.39 9.56 5.87
C LYS A 69 -18.89 9.47 6.18
N GLU A 70 -19.44 8.27 6.35
CA GLU A 70 -20.84 8.04 6.73
C GLU A 70 -20.94 7.15 7.97
N CYS A 71 -20.48 7.64 9.14
CA CYS A 71 -20.83 7.15 10.47
C CYS A 71 -20.79 8.29 11.48
#